data_AF-E1ICL4-F1
#
_entry.id   AF-E1ICL4-F1
#
_cell.length_a   1.000
_cell.length_b   1.000
_cell.length_c   1.000
_cell.angle_alpha   90.00
_cell.angle_beta   90.00
_cell.angle_gamma   90.00
#
_symmetry.space_group_name_H-M   'P 1'
#
loop_
_entity.id
_entity.type
_entity.pdbx_description
1 polymer ?
#
loop_
_entity_poly.entity_id
_entity_poly.type
_entity_poly.pdbx_seq_one_letter_code
_entity_poly.pdbx_strand_id
1 'polypeptide(L)'
;MLPERLTAYLRYCTRLALQAPNRWDGFDLHAPDARPTALRNQIFFVGCALAALARHPHAAQEERAMAVDALADLTDRMIQRRVWAAWATETERTSLRPDPVDAGYGTYTAPLAMLFGLQGVLGGQVRYGEDPFTLRWSADVRSCYTVRELIAALAKQSQDSPEGAIRCEGDLATPSAMAALVWALRLHDLAYATEYGTSGTTWLKTLGERMAIRGPRLFNRHTLAAGWNIANRRASGSADGLEDAWALALSAPLDRELIAGLAERYWAGADKLRERGDALSLGFSYLLAVELGETQLAASLLASAEQRFGFDEDDEQGRRIKDSPVTPWVTALFAIGEAGGMARLLEAALPPLPQPEIPAPGWPEWPEWPEWPPLDLAEPQLEQDQAEERRDQAAEEEGC
;
A
#
# COMPACT_ATOMS: atom_id res chain seq x y z
N MET A 1 -9.32 26.30 -1.66
CA MET A 1 -8.22 25.90 -0.78
C MET A 1 -8.74 24.82 0.15
N LEU A 2 -7.90 23.85 0.48
CA LEU A 2 -8.24 22.83 1.45
C LEU A 2 -8.58 23.45 2.83
N PRO A 3 -9.46 22.82 3.62
CA PRO A 3 -9.55 23.09 5.05
C PRO A 3 -8.19 22.92 5.73
N GLU A 4 -7.89 23.77 6.72
CA GLU A 4 -6.60 23.82 7.43
C GLU A 4 -6.10 22.44 7.88
N ARG A 5 -6.98 21.63 8.47
CA ARG A 5 -6.69 20.25 8.90
C ARG A 5 -6.21 19.35 7.75
N LEU A 6 -6.79 19.48 6.55
CA LEU A 6 -6.37 18.73 5.36
C LEU A 6 -5.07 19.30 4.76
N THR A 7 -4.88 20.62 4.80
CA THR A 7 -3.60 21.25 4.43
C THR A 7 -2.47 20.75 5.33
N ALA A 8 -2.71 20.55 6.62
CA ALA A 8 -1.73 19.99 7.54
C ALA A 8 -1.34 18.55 7.19
N TYR A 9 -2.29 17.70 6.76
CA TYR A 9 -1.94 16.37 6.23
C TYR A 9 -1.15 16.44 4.93
N LEU A 10 -1.51 17.37 4.03
CA LEU A 10 -0.77 17.58 2.78
C LEU A 10 0.69 17.96 3.06
N ARG A 11 0.93 18.91 3.98
CA ARG A 11 2.29 19.28 4.42
C ARG A 11 3.08 18.08 4.95
N TYR A 12 2.45 17.27 5.81
CA TYR A 12 3.09 16.07 6.36
C TYR A 12 3.48 15.07 5.27
N CYS A 13 2.54 14.73 4.37
CA CYS A 13 2.76 13.74 3.32
C CYS A 13 3.79 14.20 2.28
N THR A 14 3.73 15.47 1.87
CA THR A 14 4.70 16.06 0.93
C THR A 14 6.10 16.12 1.52
N ARG A 15 6.25 16.43 2.80
CA ARG A 15 7.54 16.36 3.51
C ARG A 15 8.13 14.95 3.51
N LEU A 16 7.32 13.90 3.62
CA LEU A 16 7.79 12.51 3.50
C LEU A 16 8.23 12.18 2.07
N ALA A 17 7.45 12.62 1.08
CA ALA A 17 7.69 12.34 -0.33
C ALA A 17 8.94 13.03 -0.89
N LEU A 18 9.03 14.35 -0.69
CA LEU A 18 9.96 15.25 -1.38
C LEU A 18 11.35 15.32 -0.74
N GLN A 19 11.69 14.40 0.14
CA GLN A 19 13.05 14.32 0.69
C GLN A 19 14.04 13.94 -0.42
N ALA A 20 15.34 14.11 -0.16
CA ALA A 20 16.37 13.55 -1.04
C ALA A 20 16.18 12.03 -1.21
N PRO A 21 16.44 11.44 -2.39
CA PRO A 21 16.09 10.05 -2.69
C PRO A 21 16.63 8.98 -1.71
N ASN A 22 17.74 9.28 -1.05
CA ASN A 22 18.40 8.40 -0.06
C ASN A 22 18.00 8.68 1.40
N ARG A 23 17.22 9.73 1.66
CA ARG A 23 16.69 10.05 3.00
C ARG A 23 15.35 9.37 3.23
N TRP A 24 15.13 8.92 4.45
CA TRP A 24 13.94 8.18 4.88
C TRP A 24 13.42 8.72 6.21
N ASP A 25 13.61 10.02 6.44
CA ASP A 25 13.31 10.67 7.70
C ASP A 25 11.79 10.61 7.98
N GLY A 26 11.40 9.97 9.09
CA GLY A 26 10.00 9.78 9.46
C GLY A 26 9.33 8.51 8.91
N PHE A 27 9.99 7.74 8.06
CA PHE A 27 9.58 6.35 7.79
C PHE A 27 10.11 5.44 8.90
N ASP A 28 9.34 4.42 9.26
CA ASP A 28 9.83 3.37 10.16
C ASP A 28 10.66 2.34 9.38
N LEU A 29 11.90 2.17 9.84
CA LEU A 29 12.90 1.29 9.25
C LEU A 29 13.27 0.13 10.19
N HIS A 30 12.68 0.01 11.38
CA HIS A 30 13.07 -0.99 12.37
C HIS A 30 12.69 -2.42 11.95
N ALA A 31 11.59 -2.58 11.21
CA ALA A 31 11.16 -3.87 10.66
C ALA A 31 10.54 -3.65 9.26
N PRO A 32 11.37 -3.39 8.23
CA PRO A 32 10.90 -2.92 6.92
C PRO A 32 10.07 -3.95 6.14
N ASP A 33 10.03 -5.20 6.60
CA ASP A 33 9.30 -6.30 5.97
C ASP A 33 8.15 -6.84 6.81
N ALA A 34 8.13 -6.53 8.11
CA ALA A 34 7.02 -6.93 8.96
C ALA A 34 5.76 -6.21 8.48
N ARG A 35 4.69 -6.96 8.24
CA ARG A 35 3.43 -6.46 7.68
C ARG A 35 2.98 -5.07 8.22
N PRO A 36 2.94 -4.81 9.55
CA PRO A 36 2.48 -3.51 10.06
C PRO A 36 3.44 -2.35 9.78
N THR A 37 4.74 -2.62 9.63
CA THR A 37 5.79 -1.60 9.50
C THR A 37 6.43 -1.60 8.12
N ALA A 38 5.91 -2.41 7.19
CA ALA A 38 6.55 -2.61 5.91
C ALA A 38 6.65 -1.30 5.13
N LEU A 39 7.86 -0.99 4.66
CA LEU A 39 8.15 0.30 4.01
C LEU A 39 7.26 0.54 2.79
N ARG A 40 6.98 -0.53 2.05
CA ARG A 40 6.05 -0.54 0.90
C ARG A 40 4.65 -0.05 1.27
N ASN A 41 4.13 -0.40 2.45
CA ASN A 41 2.80 0.00 2.91
C ASN A 41 2.81 1.47 3.33
N GLN A 42 3.86 1.92 4.02
CA GLN A 42 4.01 3.32 4.40
C GLN A 42 4.02 4.23 3.16
N ILE A 43 4.81 3.89 2.13
CA ILE A 43 4.85 4.63 0.86
C ILE A 43 3.48 4.58 0.17
N PHE A 44 2.91 3.38 0.04
CA PHE A 44 1.65 3.17 -0.66
C PHE A 44 0.52 4.03 -0.09
N PHE A 45 0.31 3.99 1.23
CA PHE A 45 -0.79 4.74 1.83
C PHE A 45 -0.56 6.24 1.86
N VAL A 46 0.68 6.72 2.04
CA VAL A 46 0.98 8.16 1.88
C VAL A 46 0.68 8.59 0.45
N GLY A 47 0.99 7.77 -0.56
CA GLY A 47 0.61 8.03 -1.95
C GLY A 47 -0.91 8.11 -2.15
N CYS A 48 -1.67 7.17 -1.58
CA CYS A 48 -3.14 7.22 -1.60
C CYS A 48 -3.69 8.48 -0.91
N ALA A 49 -3.10 8.92 0.20
CA ALA A 49 -3.49 10.15 0.89
C ALA A 49 -3.24 11.40 0.04
N LEU A 50 -2.07 11.51 -0.61
CA LEU A 50 -1.77 12.59 -1.54
C LEU A 50 -2.78 12.63 -2.70
N ALA A 51 -3.13 11.46 -3.25
CA ALA A 51 -4.13 11.36 -4.30
C ALA A 51 -5.52 11.81 -3.84
N ALA A 52 -5.94 11.41 -2.63
CA ALA A 52 -7.24 11.81 -2.06
C ALA A 52 -7.30 13.32 -1.79
N LEU A 53 -6.23 13.89 -1.25
CA LEU A 53 -6.08 15.33 -1.01
C LEU A 53 -6.10 16.12 -2.34
N ALA A 54 -5.42 15.62 -3.38
CA ALA A 54 -5.43 16.22 -4.72
C ALA A 54 -6.82 16.16 -5.40
N ARG A 55 -7.64 15.15 -5.08
CA ARG A 55 -9.03 15.03 -5.58
C ARG A 55 -10.04 15.80 -4.76
N HIS A 56 -9.67 16.33 -3.61
CA HIS A 56 -10.62 17.00 -2.74
C HIS A 56 -11.23 18.24 -3.45
N PRO A 57 -12.55 18.52 -3.33
CA PRO A 57 -13.25 19.48 -4.18
C PRO A 57 -12.85 20.92 -3.87
N HIS A 58 -12.25 21.12 -2.69
CA HIS A 58 -11.74 22.41 -2.27
C HIS A 58 -10.23 22.56 -2.52
N ALA A 59 -9.53 21.55 -3.02
CA ALA A 59 -8.10 21.65 -3.31
C ALA A 59 -7.85 22.70 -4.39
N ALA A 60 -7.05 23.72 -4.04
CA ALA A 60 -6.57 24.70 -5.00
C ALA A 60 -5.62 24.02 -6.00
N GLN A 61 -5.44 24.64 -7.16
CA GLN A 61 -4.60 24.09 -8.22
C GLN A 61 -3.15 23.84 -7.76
N GLU A 62 -2.59 24.74 -6.97
CA GLU A 62 -1.24 24.62 -6.41
C GLU A 62 -1.13 23.44 -5.43
N GLU A 63 -2.13 23.26 -4.56
CA GLU A 63 -2.20 22.11 -3.63
C GLU A 63 -2.29 20.79 -4.39
N ARG A 64 -3.07 20.78 -5.49
CA ARG A 64 -3.20 19.62 -6.38
C ARG A 64 -1.87 19.29 -7.07
N ALA A 65 -1.20 20.29 -7.64
CA ALA A 65 0.09 20.10 -8.32
C ALA A 65 1.14 19.56 -7.34
N MET A 66 1.26 20.17 -6.17
CA MET A 66 2.18 19.73 -5.11
C MET A 66 1.93 18.27 -4.70
N ALA A 67 0.67 17.87 -4.54
CA ALA A 67 0.32 16.50 -4.19
C ALA A 67 0.67 15.49 -5.30
N VAL A 68 0.47 15.86 -6.57
CA VAL A 68 0.80 15.02 -7.74
C VAL A 68 2.31 14.86 -7.89
N ASP A 69 3.08 15.94 -7.73
CA ASP A 69 4.55 15.88 -7.79
C ASP A 69 5.10 15.00 -6.65
N ALA A 70 4.60 15.17 -5.43
CA ALA A 70 4.95 14.34 -4.29
C ALA A 70 4.58 12.85 -4.49
N LEU A 71 3.45 12.56 -5.14
CA LEU A 71 3.06 11.19 -5.47
C LEU A 71 4.04 10.55 -6.46
N ALA A 72 4.51 11.30 -7.46
CA ALA A 72 5.52 10.82 -8.40
C ALA A 72 6.83 10.46 -7.68
N ASP A 73 7.31 11.31 -6.78
CA ASP A 73 8.56 11.07 -6.05
C ASP A 73 8.44 9.91 -5.03
N LEU A 74 7.28 9.71 -4.40
CA LEU A 74 7.03 8.50 -3.61
C LEU A 74 7.03 7.23 -4.45
N THR A 75 6.59 7.31 -5.70
CA THR A 75 6.57 6.15 -6.58
C THR A 75 7.99 5.77 -7.00
N ASP A 76 8.87 6.75 -7.25
CA ASP A 76 10.29 6.52 -7.45
C ASP A 76 10.94 5.86 -6.23
N ARG A 77 10.54 6.25 -5.00
CA ARG A 77 10.95 5.58 -3.77
C ARG A 77 10.47 4.12 -3.71
N MET A 78 9.22 3.86 -4.10
CA MET A 78 8.64 2.50 -4.13
C MET A 78 9.44 1.54 -5.03
N ILE A 79 10.03 2.03 -6.12
CA ILE A 79 10.86 1.24 -7.05
C ILE A 79 12.22 0.84 -6.43
N GLN A 80 12.71 1.59 -5.43
CA GLN A 80 14.03 1.36 -4.85
C GLN A 80 14.15 -0.03 -4.24
N ARG A 81 15.31 -0.66 -4.46
CA ARG A 81 15.66 -2.01 -3.96
C ARG A 81 15.27 -2.23 -2.50
N ARG A 82 15.54 -1.25 -1.63
CA ARG A 82 15.26 -1.31 -0.19
C ARG A 82 13.81 -1.69 0.14
N VAL A 83 12.86 -1.31 -0.70
CA VAL A 83 11.42 -1.50 -0.44
C VAL A 83 10.98 -2.95 -0.64
N TRP A 84 11.68 -3.71 -1.48
CA TRP A 84 11.33 -5.08 -1.86
C TRP A 84 12.48 -6.09 -1.62
N ALA A 85 13.54 -5.65 -0.94
CA ALA A 85 14.77 -6.41 -0.79
C ALA A 85 14.60 -7.72 -0.03
N ALA A 86 13.81 -7.79 1.04
CA ALA A 86 13.71 -9.03 1.80
C ALA A 86 13.01 -10.15 1.05
N TRP A 87 11.95 -9.83 0.30
CA TRP A 87 11.33 -10.79 -0.60
C TRP A 87 12.33 -11.28 -1.67
N ALA A 88 13.12 -10.36 -2.23
CA ALA A 88 14.13 -10.72 -3.22
C ALA A 88 15.22 -11.63 -2.65
N THR A 89 15.71 -11.35 -1.44
CA THR A 89 16.67 -12.21 -0.72
C THR A 89 16.11 -13.62 -0.54
N GLU A 90 14.86 -13.76 -0.13
CA GLU A 90 14.25 -15.09 0.06
C GLU A 90 14.03 -15.81 -1.28
N THR A 91 13.63 -15.08 -2.31
CA THR A 91 13.47 -15.61 -3.67
C THR A 91 14.81 -16.13 -4.22
N GLU A 92 15.88 -15.36 -4.04
CA GLU A 92 17.23 -15.73 -4.44
C GLU A 92 17.74 -16.96 -3.67
N ARG A 93 17.44 -17.10 -2.37
CA ARG A 93 17.74 -18.30 -1.58
C ARG A 93 17.09 -19.55 -2.15
N THR A 94 15.92 -19.43 -2.77
CA THR A 94 15.25 -20.54 -3.49
C THR A 94 15.77 -20.75 -4.93
N SER A 95 16.89 -20.12 -5.29
CA SER A 95 17.50 -20.17 -6.63
C SER A 95 16.60 -19.63 -7.75
N LEU A 96 15.66 -18.75 -7.42
CA LEU A 96 14.82 -18.04 -8.38
C LEU A 96 15.38 -16.65 -8.65
N ARG A 97 15.18 -16.13 -9.87
CA ARG A 97 15.52 -14.75 -10.20
C ARG A 97 14.57 -13.81 -9.44
N PRO A 98 15.09 -12.85 -8.64
CA PRO A 98 14.25 -11.94 -7.86
C PRO A 98 13.66 -10.82 -8.73
N ASP A 99 12.68 -11.17 -9.54
CA ASP A 99 11.86 -10.24 -10.31
C ASP A 99 10.46 -10.19 -9.68
N PRO A 100 10.08 -9.11 -8.97
CA PRO A 100 8.83 -9.08 -8.22
C PRO A 100 7.59 -9.09 -9.12
N VAL A 101 7.74 -8.73 -10.40
CA VAL A 101 6.63 -8.76 -11.37
C VAL A 101 6.46 -10.16 -11.91
N ASP A 102 7.55 -10.77 -12.42
CA ASP A 102 7.50 -12.09 -13.05
C ASP A 102 7.30 -13.24 -12.03
N ALA A 103 8.01 -13.19 -10.89
CA ALA A 103 7.93 -14.23 -9.87
C ALA A 103 6.65 -14.14 -9.00
N GLY A 104 5.87 -13.06 -9.15
CA GLY A 104 4.58 -12.88 -8.50
C GLY A 104 4.69 -12.41 -7.05
N TYR A 105 5.13 -11.17 -6.83
CA TYR A 105 5.14 -10.50 -5.54
C TYR A 105 4.02 -9.46 -5.41
N GLY A 106 2.78 -9.93 -5.47
CA GLY A 106 1.56 -9.11 -5.49
C GLY A 106 1.42 -8.12 -4.34
N THR A 107 1.94 -8.43 -3.15
CA THR A 107 1.96 -7.50 -1.99
C THR A 107 2.83 -6.26 -2.21
N TYR A 108 3.68 -6.26 -3.23
CA TYR A 108 4.48 -5.11 -3.66
C TYR A 108 4.02 -4.55 -5.01
N THR A 109 3.87 -5.43 -6.02
CA THR A 109 3.61 -4.99 -7.39
C THR A 109 2.22 -4.40 -7.59
N ALA A 110 1.21 -4.90 -6.87
CA ALA A 110 -0.13 -4.34 -6.95
C ALA A 110 -0.22 -2.92 -6.32
N PRO A 111 0.30 -2.66 -5.11
CA PRO A 111 0.44 -1.28 -4.61
C PRO A 111 1.25 -0.36 -5.52
N LEU A 112 2.39 -0.82 -6.07
CA LEU A 112 3.18 -0.02 -7.02
C LEU A 112 2.36 0.34 -8.28
N ALA A 113 1.68 -0.64 -8.87
CA ALA A 113 0.83 -0.43 -10.03
C ALA A 113 -0.34 0.52 -9.71
N MET A 114 -0.89 0.45 -8.50
CA MET A 114 -1.93 1.35 -8.04
C MET A 114 -1.42 2.80 -7.94
N LEU A 115 -0.21 3.03 -7.42
CA LEU A 115 0.40 4.37 -7.41
C LEU A 115 0.57 4.96 -8.81
N PHE A 116 0.98 4.14 -9.79
CA PHE A 116 1.02 4.58 -11.20
C PHE A 116 -0.37 4.90 -11.75
N GLY A 117 -1.35 4.06 -11.44
CA GLY A 117 -2.75 4.32 -11.79
C GLY A 117 -3.18 5.69 -11.25
N LEU A 118 -2.94 5.97 -9.97
CA LEU A 118 -3.28 7.25 -9.33
C LEU A 118 -2.59 8.43 -10.01
N GLN A 119 -1.30 8.33 -10.37
CA GLN A 119 -0.62 9.37 -11.15
C GLN A 119 -1.32 9.62 -12.49
N GLY A 120 -1.68 8.55 -13.20
CA GLY A 120 -2.35 8.62 -14.50
C GLY A 120 -3.70 9.35 -14.40
N VAL A 121 -4.52 9.02 -13.41
CA VAL A 121 -5.84 9.64 -13.25
C VAL A 121 -5.78 11.08 -12.71
N LEU A 122 -4.65 11.53 -12.15
CA LEU A 122 -4.50 12.87 -11.57
C LEU A 122 -3.76 13.85 -12.49
N GLY A 123 -2.63 13.42 -13.04
CA GLY A 123 -1.74 14.24 -13.85
C GLY A 123 -1.94 14.05 -15.36
N GLY A 124 -2.62 12.99 -15.79
CA GLY A 124 -2.78 12.61 -17.20
C GLY A 124 -1.50 12.07 -17.86
N GLN A 125 -0.32 12.43 -17.36
CA GLN A 125 0.97 11.86 -17.75
C GLN A 125 1.59 11.13 -16.56
N VAL A 126 2.08 9.91 -16.80
CA VAL A 126 2.81 9.11 -15.82
C VAL A 126 4.27 9.10 -16.21
N ARG A 127 5.16 9.34 -15.24
CA ARG A 127 6.62 9.42 -15.43
C ARG A 127 7.21 8.25 -16.23
N TYR A 128 6.64 7.05 -16.07
CA TYR A 128 7.07 5.82 -16.75
C TYR A 128 6.03 5.24 -17.71
N GLY A 129 5.22 6.12 -18.34
CA GLY A 129 4.22 5.71 -19.32
C GLY A 129 4.84 5.08 -20.56
N GLU A 130 5.80 5.79 -21.18
CA GLU A 130 6.51 5.36 -22.39
C GLU A 130 7.97 4.93 -22.08
N ASP A 131 8.62 5.64 -21.15
CA ASP A 131 9.98 5.30 -20.69
C ASP A 131 9.93 4.27 -19.56
N PRO A 132 10.75 3.20 -19.60
CA PRO A 132 10.69 2.15 -18.59
C PRO A 132 11.36 2.58 -17.27
N PHE A 133 10.78 2.18 -16.14
CA PHE A 133 11.48 2.15 -14.85
C PHE A 133 12.28 0.86 -14.68
N THR A 134 13.26 0.87 -13.79
CA THR A 134 14.13 -0.28 -13.53
C THR A 134 14.02 -0.75 -12.09
N LEU A 135 13.63 -2.01 -11.90
CA LEU A 135 13.74 -2.72 -10.63
C LEU A 135 15.10 -3.41 -10.58
N ARG A 136 16.02 -2.86 -9.77
CA ARG A 136 17.40 -3.35 -9.67
C ARG A 136 17.62 -4.15 -8.39
N TRP A 137 17.92 -5.44 -8.52
CA TRP A 137 18.38 -6.27 -7.40
C TRP A 137 19.90 -6.16 -7.20
N SER A 138 20.67 -6.34 -8.27
CA SER A 138 22.13 -6.26 -8.26
C SER A 138 22.65 -5.52 -9.50
N ALA A 139 23.97 -5.50 -9.71
CA ALA A 139 24.54 -4.94 -10.94
C ALA A 139 24.08 -5.73 -12.18
N ASP A 140 23.94 -7.05 -12.05
CA ASP A 140 23.61 -7.96 -13.14
C ASP A 140 22.12 -8.32 -13.21
N VAL A 141 21.42 -8.23 -12.08
CA VAL A 141 19.99 -8.56 -12.00
C VAL A 141 19.17 -7.28 -11.96
N ARG A 142 18.57 -6.97 -13.10
CA ARG A 142 17.62 -5.88 -13.30
C ARG A 142 16.44 -6.32 -14.15
N SER A 143 15.29 -5.72 -13.90
CA SER A 143 14.09 -5.89 -14.71
C SER A 143 13.52 -4.52 -15.06
N CYS A 144 13.13 -4.34 -16.32
CA CYS A 144 12.68 -3.06 -16.84
C CYS A 144 11.23 -3.19 -17.30
N TYR A 145 10.40 -2.21 -16.93
CA TYR A 145 8.99 -2.19 -17.27
C TYR A 145 8.56 -0.76 -17.56
N THR A 146 7.76 -0.58 -18.59
CA THR A 146 6.81 0.54 -18.66
C THR A 146 5.63 0.26 -17.74
N VAL A 147 4.85 1.31 -17.40
CA VAL A 147 3.59 1.15 -16.65
C VAL A 147 2.63 0.21 -17.37
N ARG A 148 2.57 0.29 -18.71
CA ARG A 148 1.73 -0.56 -19.54
C ARG A 148 2.13 -2.03 -19.46
N GLU A 149 3.42 -2.33 -19.51
CA GLU A 149 3.93 -3.70 -19.38
C GLU A 149 3.67 -4.27 -17.99
N LEU A 150 3.86 -3.48 -16.92
CA LEU A 150 3.52 -3.88 -15.56
C LEU A 150 2.03 -4.25 -15.45
N ILE A 151 1.13 -3.37 -15.90
CA ILE A 151 -0.31 -3.60 -15.82
C ILE A 151 -0.73 -4.82 -16.65
N ALA A 152 -0.19 -4.95 -17.87
CA ALA A 152 -0.48 -6.10 -18.73
C ALA A 152 0.00 -7.42 -18.09
N ALA A 153 1.17 -7.43 -17.46
CA ALA A 153 1.69 -8.61 -16.75
C ALA A 153 0.78 -8.99 -15.57
N LEU A 154 0.36 -8.02 -14.75
CA LEU A 154 -0.52 -8.27 -13.60
C LEU A 154 -1.92 -8.73 -14.04
N ALA A 155 -2.49 -8.10 -15.08
CA ALA A 155 -3.77 -8.51 -15.65
C ALA A 155 -3.70 -9.94 -16.19
N LYS A 156 -2.62 -10.28 -16.91
CA LYS A 156 -2.40 -11.64 -17.40
C LYS A 156 -2.33 -12.66 -16.27
N GLN A 157 -1.53 -12.41 -15.22
CA GLN A 157 -1.43 -13.30 -14.07
C GLN A 157 -2.80 -13.50 -13.40
N SER A 158 -3.60 -12.43 -13.28
CA SER A 158 -4.96 -12.50 -12.74
C SER A 158 -5.88 -13.35 -13.62
N GLN A 159 -5.79 -13.21 -14.95
CA GLN A 159 -6.61 -13.97 -15.91
C GLN A 159 -6.24 -15.46 -15.98
N ASP A 160 -4.95 -15.78 -15.84
CA ASP A 160 -4.46 -17.15 -15.82
C ASP A 160 -4.91 -17.91 -14.54
N SER A 161 -5.38 -17.18 -13.53
CA SER A 161 -5.92 -17.71 -12.28
C SER A 161 -7.45 -17.83 -12.33
N PRO A 162 -8.04 -19.03 -12.14
CA PRO A 162 -9.50 -19.19 -12.11
C PRO A 162 -10.21 -18.37 -11.03
N GLU A 163 -9.47 -17.98 -10.00
CA GLU A 163 -9.96 -17.17 -8.88
C GLU A 163 -9.67 -15.67 -9.04
N GLY A 164 -8.98 -15.24 -10.10
CA GLY A 164 -8.53 -13.85 -10.26
C GLY A 164 -7.40 -13.46 -9.30
N ALA A 165 -6.66 -14.45 -8.78
CA ALA A 165 -5.65 -14.23 -7.74
C ALA A 165 -4.24 -14.31 -8.32
N ILE A 166 -3.35 -13.40 -7.91
CA ILE A 166 -1.90 -13.45 -8.19
C ILE A 166 -1.13 -13.80 -6.92
N ARG A 167 0.05 -14.39 -7.08
CA ARG A 167 0.94 -14.73 -5.95
C ARG A 167 1.37 -13.47 -5.20
N CYS A 168 1.55 -13.61 -3.89
CA CYS A 168 2.15 -12.61 -3.02
C CYS A 168 3.40 -13.19 -2.36
N GLU A 169 3.26 -13.80 -1.19
CA GLU A 169 4.36 -14.52 -0.52
C GLU A 169 4.15 -16.02 -0.73
N GLY A 170 5.07 -16.65 -1.47
CA GLY A 170 4.90 -18.03 -1.95
C GLY A 170 3.64 -18.18 -2.82
N ASP A 171 2.84 -19.20 -2.54
CA ASP A 171 1.57 -19.46 -3.25
C ASP A 171 0.34 -18.77 -2.61
N LEU A 172 0.54 -17.83 -1.68
CA LEU A 172 -0.55 -17.14 -1.00
C LEU A 172 -0.95 -15.87 -1.76
N ALA A 173 -2.25 -15.64 -1.94
CA ALA A 173 -2.83 -14.35 -2.31
C ALA A 173 -3.56 -13.75 -1.10
N THR A 174 -3.18 -12.56 -0.66
CA THR A 174 -3.86 -11.90 0.46
C THR A 174 -5.00 -11.00 -0.05
N PRO A 175 -6.14 -10.95 0.65
CA PRO A 175 -7.25 -10.08 0.27
C PRO A 175 -6.91 -8.61 0.03
N SER A 176 -6.04 -8.02 0.85
CA SER A 176 -5.62 -6.62 0.71
C SER A 176 -4.78 -6.38 -0.54
N ALA A 177 -3.82 -7.26 -0.84
CA ALA A 177 -2.99 -7.15 -2.04
C ALA A 177 -3.82 -7.32 -3.32
N MET A 178 -4.78 -8.25 -3.30
CA MET A 178 -5.69 -8.42 -4.43
C MET A 178 -6.66 -7.23 -4.57
N ALA A 179 -7.11 -6.61 -3.47
CA ALA A 179 -7.88 -5.38 -3.56
C ALA A 179 -7.05 -4.25 -4.24
N ALA A 180 -5.78 -4.08 -3.85
CA ALA A 180 -4.87 -3.14 -4.51
C ALA A 180 -4.67 -3.47 -6.00
N LEU A 181 -4.64 -4.76 -6.37
CA LEU A 181 -4.56 -5.19 -7.77
C LEU A 181 -5.80 -4.72 -8.55
N VAL A 182 -7.00 -5.00 -8.03
CA VAL A 182 -8.25 -4.58 -8.69
C VAL A 182 -8.30 -3.05 -8.85
N TRP A 183 -7.84 -2.30 -7.85
CA TRP A 183 -7.66 -0.86 -7.94
C TRP A 183 -6.70 -0.46 -9.07
N ALA A 184 -5.51 -1.04 -9.12
CA ALA A 184 -4.51 -0.74 -10.15
C ALA A 184 -5.07 -0.92 -11.56
N LEU A 185 -5.77 -2.04 -11.80
CA LEU A 185 -6.38 -2.32 -13.10
C LEU A 185 -7.49 -1.31 -13.45
N ARG A 186 -8.37 -0.97 -12.50
CA ARG A 186 -9.44 0.02 -12.73
C ARG A 186 -8.90 1.44 -12.94
N LEU A 187 -7.90 1.85 -12.19
CA LEU A 187 -7.28 3.17 -12.35
C LEU A 187 -6.58 3.28 -13.71
N HIS A 188 -5.96 2.20 -14.18
CA HIS A 188 -5.38 2.16 -15.52
C HIS A 188 -6.47 2.27 -16.61
N ASP A 189 -7.59 1.58 -16.46
CA ASP A 189 -8.73 1.73 -17.38
C ASP A 189 -9.25 3.16 -17.40
N LEU A 190 -9.34 3.82 -16.24
CA LEU A 190 -9.75 5.22 -16.15
C LEU A 190 -8.77 6.18 -16.81
N ALA A 191 -7.46 5.94 -16.67
CA ALA A 191 -6.42 6.81 -17.21
C ALA A 191 -6.20 6.62 -18.73
N TYR A 192 -6.37 5.40 -19.24
CA TYR A 192 -5.95 5.03 -20.60
C TYR A 192 -7.06 4.42 -21.47
N ALA A 193 -8.30 4.38 -20.97
CA ALA A 193 -9.44 3.77 -21.65
C ALA A 193 -9.21 2.30 -22.07
N THR A 194 -8.55 1.52 -21.21
CA THR A 194 -8.39 0.07 -21.36
C THR A 194 -9.55 -0.70 -20.71
N GLU A 195 -9.50 -2.04 -20.75
CA GLU A 195 -10.52 -2.93 -20.17
C GLU A 195 -9.94 -3.98 -19.19
N TYR A 196 -8.76 -3.72 -18.61
CA TYR A 196 -8.07 -4.66 -17.73
C TYR A 196 -8.81 -4.91 -16.41
N GLY A 197 -9.57 -3.92 -15.93
CA GLY A 197 -10.35 -3.98 -14.69
C GLY A 197 -11.40 -5.09 -14.66
N THR A 198 -11.85 -5.57 -15.81
CA THR A 198 -12.71 -6.76 -15.93
C THR A 198 -12.06 -7.99 -15.30
N SER A 199 -10.74 -8.14 -15.44
CA SER A 199 -9.95 -9.25 -14.87
C SER A 199 -10.00 -9.28 -13.34
N GLY A 200 -10.15 -8.11 -12.71
CA GLY A 200 -10.23 -7.97 -11.25
C GLY A 200 -11.59 -8.37 -10.65
N THR A 201 -12.64 -8.45 -11.46
CA THR A 201 -13.99 -8.79 -10.96
C THR A 201 -14.08 -10.23 -10.44
N THR A 202 -13.31 -11.15 -11.04
CA THR A 202 -13.22 -12.55 -10.60
C THR A 202 -12.73 -12.65 -9.16
N TRP A 203 -11.77 -11.79 -8.76
CA TRP A 203 -11.29 -11.76 -7.39
C TRP A 203 -12.38 -11.35 -6.39
N LEU A 204 -13.17 -10.31 -6.69
CA LEU A 204 -14.25 -9.85 -5.81
C LEU A 204 -15.30 -10.96 -5.59
N LYS A 205 -15.60 -11.74 -6.63
CA LYS A 205 -16.43 -12.95 -6.50
C LYS A 205 -15.78 -13.99 -5.59
N THR A 206 -14.51 -14.31 -5.80
CA THR A 206 -13.74 -15.22 -4.94
C THR A 206 -13.75 -14.75 -3.47
N LEU A 207 -13.62 -13.45 -3.23
CA LEU A 207 -13.64 -12.86 -1.90
C LEU A 207 -14.95 -13.18 -1.16
N GLY A 208 -16.10 -12.94 -1.80
CA GLY A 208 -17.41 -13.20 -1.20
C GLY A 208 -17.80 -14.68 -1.10
N GLU A 209 -17.41 -15.49 -2.09
CA GLU A 209 -17.82 -16.89 -2.16
C GLU A 209 -16.90 -17.84 -1.39
N ARG A 210 -15.60 -17.56 -1.37
CA ARG A 210 -14.58 -18.53 -0.94
C ARG A 210 -13.69 -18.04 0.20
N MET A 211 -13.46 -16.74 0.30
CA MET A 211 -12.67 -16.17 1.39
C MET A 211 -13.51 -15.79 2.60
N ALA A 212 -14.78 -15.44 2.39
CA ALA A 212 -15.71 -15.15 3.46
C ALA A 212 -15.89 -16.36 4.38
N ILE A 213 -15.51 -16.22 5.64
CA ILE A 213 -15.61 -17.28 6.64
C ILE A 213 -17.09 -17.47 6.99
N ARG A 214 -17.61 -18.70 6.89
CA ARG A 214 -19.01 -19.03 7.20
C ARG A 214 -19.10 -20.05 8.33
N GLY A 215 -19.96 -19.79 9.31
CA GLY A 215 -20.32 -20.78 10.33
C GLY A 215 -20.50 -20.19 11.75
N PRO A 216 -21.26 -20.88 12.62
CA PRO A 216 -21.66 -20.39 13.94
C PRO A 216 -20.59 -20.50 15.05
N ARG A 217 -19.37 -21.00 14.76
CA ARG A 217 -18.44 -21.51 15.79
C ARG A 217 -17.00 -20.99 15.74
N LEU A 218 -16.75 -19.80 15.20
CA LEU A 218 -15.43 -19.20 15.34
C LEU A 218 -15.46 -18.15 16.46
N PHE A 219 -15.01 -18.57 17.64
CA PHE A 219 -14.63 -17.65 18.70
C PHE A 219 -13.54 -16.74 18.14
N ASN A 220 -13.72 -15.41 18.23
CA ASN A 220 -12.99 -14.35 17.53
C ASN A 220 -13.34 -14.14 16.04
N ARG A 221 -14.63 -13.85 15.78
CA ARG A 221 -15.28 -12.93 14.79
C ARG A 221 -14.49 -12.33 13.61
N HIS A 222 -13.58 -13.04 12.98
CA HIS A 222 -13.01 -12.61 11.70
C HIS A 222 -13.98 -12.82 10.54
N THR A 223 -13.84 -12.02 9.50
CA THR A 223 -14.77 -11.96 8.36
C THR A 223 -14.22 -12.71 7.15
N LEU A 224 -12.91 -12.64 6.93
CA LEU A 224 -12.20 -13.23 5.81
C LEU A 224 -11.10 -14.17 6.31
N ALA A 225 -10.79 -15.18 5.49
CA ALA A 225 -9.55 -15.93 5.63
C ALA A 225 -8.35 -15.02 5.38
N ALA A 226 -7.26 -15.24 6.10
CA ALA A 226 -6.03 -14.44 6.00
C ALA A 226 -5.38 -14.50 4.59
N GLY A 227 -5.61 -15.56 3.83
CA GLY A 227 -5.18 -15.64 2.44
C GLY A 227 -5.77 -16.83 1.66
N TRP A 228 -5.63 -16.77 0.35
CA TRP A 228 -6.02 -17.81 -0.59
C TRP A 228 -4.77 -18.53 -1.09
N ASN A 229 -4.64 -19.83 -0.83
CA ASN A 229 -3.56 -20.63 -1.38
C ASN A 229 -3.89 -20.99 -2.83
N ILE A 230 -3.14 -20.45 -3.78
CA ILE A 230 -3.37 -20.60 -5.22
C ILE A 230 -3.16 -22.06 -5.65
N ALA A 231 -2.08 -22.70 -5.20
CA ALA A 231 -1.75 -24.07 -5.58
C ALA A 231 -2.83 -25.08 -5.16
N ASN A 232 -3.32 -24.97 -3.93
CA ASN A 232 -4.32 -25.88 -3.36
C ASN A 232 -5.76 -25.41 -3.55
N ARG A 233 -5.95 -24.19 -4.08
CA ARG A 233 -7.26 -23.53 -4.30
C ARG A 233 -8.13 -23.54 -3.06
N ARG A 234 -7.54 -23.11 -1.93
CA ARG A 234 -8.21 -23.10 -0.62
C ARG A 234 -7.91 -21.82 0.15
N ALA A 235 -8.94 -21.32 0.82
CA ALA A 235 -8.80 -20.28 1.83
C ALA A 235 -8.03 -20.84 3.04
N SER A 236 -7.22 -20.00 3.66
CA SER A 236 -6.51 -20.35 4.90
C SER A 236 -7.50 -20.67 6.03
N GLY A 237 -7.12 -21.60 6.91
CA GLY A 237 -7.87 -21.86 8.14
C GLY A 237 -7.66 -20.80 9.23
N SER A 238 -6.74 -19.86 9.01
CA SER A 238 -6.48 -18.70 9.87
C SER A 238 -7.16 -17.45 9.33
N ALA A 239 -7.32 -16.49 10.23
CA ALA A 239 -7.85 -15.17 9.94
C ALA A 239 -7.08 -14.11 10.73
N ASP A 240 -7.12 -12.87 10.25
CA ASP A 240 -6.38 -11.74 10.82
C ASP A 240 -7.25 -10.48 10.81
N GLY A 241 -7.38 -9.84 11.97
CA GLY A 241 -8.30 -8.71 12.15
C GLY A 241 -7.82 -7.44 11.43
N LEU A 242 -6.51 -7.25 11.31
CA LEU A 242 -5.92 -6.16 10.54
C LEU A 242 -6.16 -6.40 9.04
N GLU A 243 -5.93 -7.62 8.56
CA GLU A 243 -6.20 -7.96 7.16
C GLU A 243 -7.68 -7.82 6.79
N ASP A 244 -8.60 -8.21 7.68
CA ASP A 244 -10.03 -7.97 7.49
C ASP A 244 -10.29 -6.46 7.29
N ALA A 245 -9.82 -5.63 8.24
CA ALA A 245 -10.01 -4.18 8.19
C ALA A 245 -9.50 -3.60 6.87
N TRP A 246 -8.28 -3.97 6.51
CA TRP A 246 -7.57 -3.48 5.34
C TRP A 246 -8.27 -3.91 4.05
N ALA A 247 -8.52 -5.20 3.88
CA ALA A 247 -9.13 -5.73 2.67
C ALA A 247 -10.55 -5.21 2.46
N LEU A 248 -11.35 -5.12 3.53
CA LEU A 248 -12.70 -4.56 3.46
C LEU A 248 -12.64 -3.07 3.09
N ALA A 249 -11.78 -2.27 3.74
CA ALA A 249 -11.67 -0.84 3.46
C ALA A 249 -11.28 -0.56 1.99
N LEU A 250 -10.32 -1.31 1.45
CA LEU A 250 -9.93 -1.16 0.05
C LEU A 250 -10.97 -1.72 -0.93
N SER A 251 -11.75 -2.72 -0.53
CA SER A 251 -12.73 -3.33 -1.44
C SER A 251 -14.08 -2.59 -1.45
N ALA A 252 -14.41 -1.83 -0.40
CA ALA A 252 -15.69 -1.15 -0.28
C ALA A 252 -16.03 -0.24 -1.48
N PRO A 253 -15.08 0.52 -2.06
CA PRO A 253 -15.36 1.32 -3.26
C PRO A 253 -15.45 0.50 -4.55
N LEU A 254 -14.94 -0.73 -4.54
CA LEU A 254 -14.91 -1.61 -5.70
C LEU A 254 -16.21 -2.40 -5.86
N ASP A 255 -16.79 -2.83 -4.73
CA ASP A 255 -18.07 -3.54 -4.61
C ASP A 255 -18.71 -3.26 -3.24
N ARG A 256 -19.46 -2.17 -3.16
CA ARG A 256 -20.03 -1.68 -1.89
C ARG A 256 -21.04 -2.65 -1.29
N GLU A 257 -21.84 -3.31 -2.12
CA GLU A 257 -22.90 -4.22 -1.65
C GLU A 257 -22.30 -5.46 -0.99
N LEU A 258 -21.35 -6.11 -1.67
CA LEU A 258 -20.62 -7.25 -1.11
C LEU A 258 -19.98 -6.88 0.22
N ILE A 259 -19.29 -5.75 0.27
CA ILE A 259 -18.51 -5.36 1.43
C ILE A 259 -19.38 -4.91 2.60
N ALA A 260 -20.51 -4.26 2.35
CA ALA A 260 -21.49 -3.96 3.41
C ALA A 260 -21.96 -5.24 4.10
N GLY A 261 -22.32 -6.28 3.33
CA GLY A 261 -22.75 -7.57 3.91
C GLY A 261 -21.64 -8.31 4.68
N LEU A 262 -20.38 -8.15 4.26
CA LEU A 262 -19.24 -8.67 5.01
C LEU A 262 -18.96 -7.86 6.28
N ALA A 263 -19.06 -6.53 6.20
CA ALA A 263 -18.77 -5.59 7.28
C ALA A 263 -19.74 -5.72 8.46
N GLU A 264 -21.00 -6.11 8.25
CA GLU A 264 -21.94 -6.38 9.35
C GLU A 264 -21.36 -7.35 10.40
N ARG A 265 -20.61 -8.36 9.95
CA ARG A 265 -19.97 -9.35 10.82
C ARG A 265 -18.70 -8.82 11.46
N TYR A 266 -17.95 -8.03 10.70
CA TYR A 266 -16.76 -7.33 11.18
C TYR A 266 -17.12 -6.38 12.34
N TRP A 267 -18.20 -5.61 12.20
CA TRP A 267 -18.70 -4.65 13.18
C TRP A 267 -19.24 -5.26 14.47
N ALA A 268 -19.57 -6.56 14.47
CA ALA A 268 -19.84 -7.25 15.72
C ALA A 268 -18.63 -7.19 16.68
N GLY A 269 -17.41 -6.95 16.21
CA GLY A 269 -16.21 -6.75 17.03
C GLY A 269 -15.86 -5.28 17.35
N ALA A 270 -16.65 -4.30 16.90
CA ALA A 270 -16.24 -2.88 16.89
C ALA A 270 -15.92 -2.30 18.28
N ASP A 271 -16.63 -2.71 19.34
CA ASP A 271 -16.36 -2.26 20.71
C ASP A 271 -14.93 -2.61 21.15
N LYS A 272 -14.53 -3.87 20.94
CA LYS A 272 -13.17 -4.34 21.28
C LYS A 272 -12.11 -3.62 20.47
N LEU A 273 -12.41 -3.34 19.20
CA LEU A 273 -11.51 -2.59 18.34
C LEU A 273 -11.29 -1.16 18.88
N ARG A 274 -12.36 -0.45 19.28
CA ARG A 274 -12.23 0.89 19.87
C ARG A 274 -11.40 0.90 21.15
N GLU A 275 -11.66 -0.07 22.04
CA GLU A 275 -10.99 -0.16 23.34
C GLU A 275 -9.53 -0.61 23.23
N ARG A 276 -9.25 -1.59 22.35
CA ARG A 276 -7.97 -2.35 22.38
C ARG A 276 -7.31 -2.54 21.02
N GLY A 277 -7.96 -2.13 19.93
CA GLY A 277 -7.38 -2.25 18.59
C GLY A 277 -6.10 -1.44 18.47
N ASP A 278 -5.13 -1.95 17.73
CA ASP A 278 -3.95 -1.19 17.35
C ASP A 278 -4.32 -0.03 16.41
N ALA A 279 -3.38 0.90 16.21
CA ALA A 279 -3.62 2.11 15.44
C ALA A 279 -3.97 1.84 13.96
N LEU A 280 -3.42 0.78 13.36
CA LEU A 280 -3.70 0.43 11.96
C LEU A 280 -5.09 -0.18 11.81
N SER A 281 -5.44 -1.14 12.66
CA SER A 281 -6.78 -1.75 12.66
C SER A 281 -7.87 -0.68 12.85
N LEU A 282 -7.62 0.30 13.73
CA LEU A 282 -8.53 1.42 13.95
C LEU A 282 -8.59 2.37 12.75
N GLY A 283 -7.45 2.71 12.14
CA GLY A 283 -7.38 3.56 10.94
C GLY A 283 -8.09 2.95 9.74
N PHE A 284 -7.93 1.64 9.49
CA PHE A 284 -8.64 0.95 8.42
C PHE A 284 -10.12 0.82 8.67
N SER A 285 -10.52 0.57 9.91
CA SER A 285 -11.93 0.53 10.27
C SER A 285 -12.60 1.89 10.13
N TYR A 286 -11.89 2.96 10.50
CA TYR A 286 -12.33 4.32 10.25
C TYR A 286 -12.55 4.53 8.75
N LEU A 287 -11.58 4.16 7.91
CA LEU A 287 -11.69 4.27 6.47
C LEU A 287 -12.85 3.44 5.91
N LEU A 288 -13.02 2.19 6.34
CA LEU A 288 -14.14 1.33 5.95
C LEU A 288 -15.49 1.97 6.29
N ALA A 289 -15.64 2.52 7.49
CA ALA A 289 -16.86 3.23 7.88
C ALA A 289 -17.12 4.46 7.00
N VAL A 290 -16.07 5.18 6.58
CA VAL A 290 -16.19 6.28 5.60
C VAL A 290 -16.67 5.75 4.24
N GLU A 291 -16.05 4.71 3.69
CA GLU A 291 -16.45 4.15 2.38
C GLU A 291 -17.88 3.61 2.36
N LEU A 292 -18.34 3.03 3.48
CA LEU A 292 -19.70 2.53 3.64
C LEU A 292 -20.72 3.64 3.96
N GLY A 293 -20.27 4.87 4.22
CA GLY A 293 -21.13 5.99 4.58
C GLY A 293 -21.70 5.91 5.99
N GLU A 294 -21.03 5.18 6.90
CA GLU A 294 -21.41 5.01 8.30
C GLU A 294 -20.88 6.16 9.16
N THR A 295 -21.40 7.38 8.92
CA THR A 295 -20.86 8.63 9.48
C THR A 295 -20.70 8.63 11.01
N GLN A 296 -21.66 8.06 11.75
CA GLN A 296 -21.59 7.99 13.21
C GLN A 296 -20.49 7.04 13.70
N LEU A 297 -20.33 5.89 13.04
CA LEU A 297 -19.28 4.94 13.38
C LEU A 297 -17.91 5.52 13.04
N ALA A 298 -17.76 6.13 11.86
CA ALA A 298 -16.53 6.81 11.45
C ALA A 298 -16.12 7.90 12.46
N ALA A 299 -17.06 8.76 12.88
CA ALA A 299 -16.79 9.78 13.90
C ALA A 299 -16.37 9.17 15.24
N SER A 300 -17.02 8.08 15.67
CA SER A 300 -16.66 7.37 16.91
C SER A 300 -15.28 6.74 16.85
N LEU A 301 -14.90 6.13 15.73
CA LEU A 301 -13.58 5.54 15.52
C LEU A 301 -12.48 6.60 15.48
N LEU A 302 -12.72 7.72 14.79
CA LEU A 302 -11.80 8.86 14.76
C LEU A 302 -11.60 9.46 16.15
N ALA A 303 -12.67 9.70 16.90
CA ALA A 303 -12.58 10.20 18.27
C ALA A 303 -11.81 9.24 19.20
N SER A 304 -12.00 7.93 19.02
CA SER A 304 -11.25 6.91 19.76
C SER A 304 -9.75 6.95 19.41
N ALA A 305 -9.41 7.18 18.15
CA ALA A 305 -8.03 7.33 17.70
C ALA A 305 -7.38 8.59 18.27
N GLU A 306 -8.09 9.73 18.20
CA GLU A 306 -7.66 11.01 18.78
C GLU A 306 -7.41 10.89 20.29
N GLN A 307 -8.30 10.21 21.02
CA GLN A 307 -8.14 10.00 22.46
C GLN A 307 -6.95 9.10 22.80
N ARG A 308 -6.72 8.03 22.04
CA ARG A 308 -5.75 6.97 22.39
C ARG A 308 -4.34 7.26 21.91
N PHE A 309 -4.20 7.76 20.69
CA PHE A 309 -2.91 7.97 20.04
C PHE A 309 -2.54 9.45 19.98
N GLY A 310 -3.52 10.35 20.06
CA GLY A 310 -3.30 11.78 19.90
C GLY A 310 -2.86 12.15 18.48
N PHE A 311 -2.89 13.46 18.20
CA PHE A 311 -2.33 14.04 16.99
C PHE A 311 -1.34 15.13 17.38
N ASP A 312 -0.16 15.09 16.78
CA ASP A 312 0.72 16.24 16.72
C ASP A 312 0.29 17.08 15.52
N GLU A 313 0.12 18.38 15.74
CA GLU A 313 -0.13 19.35 14.69
C GLU A 313 0.86 20.48 14.90
N ASP A 314 1.72 20.67 13.92
CA ASP A 314 2.75 21.69 13.90
C ASP A 314 2.75 22.38 12.53
N ASP A 315 3.01 23.68 12.54
CA ASP A 315 2.96 24.50 11.32
C ASP A 315 4.04 24.10 10.31
N GLU A 316 5.18 23.56 10.76
CA GLU A 316 6.24 23.12 9.85
C GLU A 316 6.06 21.65 9.46
N GLN A 317 5.71 20.79 10.42
CA GLN A 317 5.67 19.34 10.20
C GLN A 317 4.33 18.82 9.68
N GLY A 318 3.26 19.61 9.78
CA GLY A 318 1.90 19.21 9.45
C GLY A 318 1.23 18.41 10.57
N ARG A 319 0.18 17.66 10.21
CA ARG A 319 -0.62 16.85 11.14
C ARG A 319 -0.25 15.38 11.04
N ARG A 320 0.03 14.73 12.18
CA ARG A 320 0.37 13.31 12.27
C ARG A 320 -0.09 12.66 13.57
N ILE A 321 -0.23 11.34 13.58
CA ILE A 321 -0.45 10.57 14.82
C ILE A 321 0.83 10.56 15.68
N LYS A 322 0.70 10.76 17.00
CA LYS A 322 1.87 10.79 17.91
C LYS A 322 2.48 9.41 18.12
N ASP A 323 3.79 9.39 18.36
CA ASP A 323 4.56 8.30 18.97
C ASP A 323 4.20 6.86 18.52
N SER A 324 3.93 6.67 17.23
CA SER A 324 3.65 5.35 16.66
C SER A 324 4.74 4.94 15.66
N PRO A 325 5.29 3.72 15.75
CA PRO A 325 6.19 3.22 14.71
C PRO A 325 5.49 3.19 13.34
N VAL A 326 4.17 3.07 13.31
CA VAL A 326 3.37 3.05 12.07
C VAL A 326 2.78 4.42 11.72
N THR A 327 3.33 5.52 12.28
CA THR A 327 2.80 6.89 12.13
C THR A 327 2.52 7.29 10.67
N PRO A 328 3.39 7.05 9.67
CA PRO A 328 3.11 7.44 8.28
C PRO A 328 1.85 6.80 7.71
N TRP A 329 1.70 5.49 7.92
CA TRP A 329 0.56 4.74 7.40
C TRP A 329 -0.73 5.15 8.11
N VAL A 330 -0.74 5.17 9.45
CA VAL A 330 -1.93 5.52 10.22
C VAL A 330 -2.37 6.96 9.91
N THR A 331 -1.43 7.91 9.85
CA THR A 331 -1.72 9.30 9.47
C THR A 331 -2.35 9.39 8.08
N ALA A 332 -1.80 8.64 7.12
CA ALA A 332 -2.34 8.59 5.77
C ALA A 332 -3.77 8.03 5.72
N LEU A 333 -4.10 6.99 6.49
CA LEU A 333 -5.46 6.45 6.56
C LEU A 333 -6.48 7.48 7.05
N PHE A 334 -6.13 8.26 8.07
CA PHE A 334 -6.99 9.35 8.54
C PHE A 334 -7.11 10.47 7.51
N ALA A 335 -6.01 10.85 6.85
CA ALA A 335 -6.03 11.84 5.78
C ALA A 335 -6.95 11.41 4.62
N ILE A 336 -6.90 10.14 4.21
CA ILE A 336 -7.77 9.60 3.16
C ILE A 336 -9.25 9.70 3.57
N GLY A 337 -9.60 9.21 4.77
CA GLY A 337 -10.98 9.23 5.24
C GLY A 337 -11.54 10.64 5.39
N GLU A 338 -10.74 11.57 5.93
CA GLU A 338 -11.15 12.98 6.07
C GLU A 338 -11.22 13.72 4.73
N ALA A 339 -10.45 13.30 3.72
CA ALA A 339 -10.57 13.79 2.34
C ALA A 339 -11.80 13.22 1.59
N GLY A 340 -12.61 12.40 2.26
CA GLY A 340 -13.86 11.84 1.74
C GLY A 340 -13.74 10.42 1.21
N GLY A 341 -12.67 9.70 1.54
CA GLY A 341 -12.48 8.30 1.22
C GLY A 341 -11.84 8.03 -0.16
N MET A 342 -11.50 6.76 -0.37
CA MET A 342 -10.93 6.18 -1.57
C MET A 342 -11.90 6.19 -2.74
N ALA A 343 -13.22 6.06 -2.53
CA ALA A 343 -14.20 6.03 -3.63
C ALA A 343 -14.09 7.21 -4.60
N ARG A 344 -13.67 8.37 -4.11
CA ARG A 344 -13.41 9.58 -4.91
C ARG A 344 -12.30 9.44 -5.94
N LEU A 345 -11.39 8.50 -5.73
CA LEU A 345 -10.29 8.21 -6.64
C LEU A 345 -10.78 7.50 -7.93
N LEU A 346 -11.98 6.92 -7.92
CA LEU A 346 -12.62 6.32 -9.10
C LEU A 346 -13.56 7.27 -9.83
N GLU A 347 -13.79 8.47 -9.30
CA GLU A 347 -14.59 9.47 -9.99
C GLU A 347 -13.88 9.94 -11.27
N ALA A 348 -14.67 10.39 -12.26
CA ALA A 348 -14.17 10.84 -13.55
C ALA A 348 -12.99 11.82 -13.40
N ALA A 349 -12.09 11.81 -14.38
CA ALA A 349 -10.89 12.65 -14.35
C ALA A 349 -11.24 14.11 -14.10
N LEU A 350 -10.52 14.75 -13.17
CA LEU A 350 -10.54 16.20 -13.05
C LEU A 350 -10.01 16.82 -14.35
N PRO A 351 -10.35 18.08 -14.65
CA PRO A 351 -9.69 18.81 -15.72
C PRO A 351 -8.17 18.70 -15.57
N PRO A 352 -7.43 18.48 -16.68
CA PRO A 352 -5.98 18.35 -16.62
C PRO A 352 -5.40 19.60 -15.96
N LEU A 353 -4.38 19.40 -15.11
CA LEU A 353 -3.61 20.52 -14.61
C LEU A 353 -2.98 21.24 -15.82
N PRO A 354 -2.98 22.59 -15.84
CA PRO A 354 -2.25 23.29 -16.87
C PRO A 354 -0.80 22.84 -16.80
N GLN A 355 -0.30 22.33 -17.92
CA GLN A 355 1.09 21.97 -18.07
C GLN A 355 1.91 23.25 -17.79
N PRO A 356 2.88 23.23 -16.87
CA PRO A 356 3.80 24.35 -16.76
C PRO A 356 4.39 24.57 -18.17
N GLU A 357 4.47 25.82 -18.63
CA GLU A 357 5.27 26.13 -19.82
C GLU A 357 6.71 25.76 -19.46
N ILE A 358 7.11 24.52 -19.76
CA ILE A 358 8.48 24.07 -19.59
C ILE A 358 9.26 24.88 -20.64
N PRO A 359 10.10 25.85 -20.24
CA PRO A 359 10.94 26.55 -21.20
C PRO A 359 11.74 25.49 -21.96
N ALA A 360 11.86 25.66 -23.28
CA ALA A 360 12.55 24.70 -24.14
C ALA A 360 13.86 24.25 -23.49
N PRO A 361 14.12 22.94 -23.42
CA PRO A 361 15.12 22.38 -22.52
C PRO A 361 16.53 22.91 -22.83
N GLY A 362 16.97 23.89 -22.06
CA GLY A 362 18.38 24.13 -21.81
C GLY A 362 18.81 23.22 -20.65
N TRP A 363 18.93 21.92 -20.91
CA TRP A 363 19.40 20.99 -19.90
C TRP A 363 20.82 21.39 -19.46
N PRO A 364 21.07 21.69 -18.17
CA PRO A 364 22.43 21.67 -17.67
C PRO A 364 22.95 20.23 -17.78
N GLU A 365 24.19 20.07 -18.25
CA GLU A 365 24.88 18.77 -18.22
C GLU A 365 24.87 18.26 -16.78
N TRP A 366 24.23 17.11 -16.56
CA TRP A 366 24.25 16.46 -15.26
C TRP A 366 25.70 16.07 -14.94
N PRO A 367 26.23 16.43 -13.75
CA PRO A 367 27.55 15.95 -13.36
C PRO A 367 27.54 14.42 -13.32
N GLU A 368 28.63 13.81 -13.79
CA GLU A 368 28.84 12.36 -13.68
C GLU A 368 28.60 11.93 -12.23
N TRP A 369 27.72 10.94 -12.05
CA TRP A 369 27.43 10.40 -10.73
C TRP A 369 28.73 9.85 -10.13
N PRO A 370 29.10 10.23 -8.89
CA PRO A 370 30.27 9.63 -8.25
C PRO A 370 30.06 8.12 -8.11
N GLU A 371 31.10 7.35 -8.40
CA GLU A 371 31.13 5.92 -8.10
C GLU A 371 30.79 5.73 -6.62
N TRP A 372 29.75 4.93 -6.35
CA TRP A 372 29.36 4.62 -4.98
C TRP A 372 30.51 3.85 -4.32
N PRO A 373 30.97 4.24 -3.13
CA PRO A 373 31.86 3.37 -2.38
C PRO A 373 31.12 2.03 -2.15
N PRO A 374 31.84 0.89 -2.18
CA PRO A 374 31.23 -0.39 -1.84
C PRO A 374 30.55 -0.26 -0.48
N LEU A 375 29.27 -0.61 -0.44
CA LEU A 375 28.55 -0.76 0.82
C LEU A 375 29.27 -1.86 1.60
N ASP A 376 29.98 -1.45 2.65
CA ASP A 376 30.52 -2.37 3.65
C ASP A 376 29.32 -2.91 4.44
N LEU A 377 28.66 -3.91 3.86
CA LEU A 377 27.68 -4.74 4.54
C LEU A 377 28.48 -5.62 5.50
N ALA A 378 28.94 -5.03 6.60
CA ALA A 378 29.26 -5.82 7.78
C ALA A 378 27.98 -6.59 8.10
N GLU A 379 28.00 -7.91 7.89
CA GLU A 379 26.99 -8.80 8.44
C GLU A 379 26.83 -8.42 9.92
N PRO A 380 25.60 -8.26 10.44
CA PRO A 380 25.45 -8.00 11.85
C PRO A 380 25.96 -9.23 12.59
N GLN A 381 27.19 -9.16 13.10
CA GLN A 381 27.83 -10.17 13.96
C GLN A 381 26.87 -10.61 15.07
N LEU A 382 26.02 -9.67 15.52
CA LEU A 382 24.97 -9.88 16.50
C LEU A 382 23.94 -10.96 16.13
N GLU A 383 23.60 -11.14 14.85
CA GLU A 383 22.64 -12.18 14.43
C GLU A 383 23.29 -13.56 14.33
N GLN A 384 24.58 -13.64 13.99
CA GLN A 384 25.33 -14.89 14.03
C GLN A 384 25.56 -15.36 15.47
N ASP A 385 25.98 -14.46 16.36
CA ASP A 385 26.20 -14.76 17.78
C ASP A 385 24.88 -15.21 18.45
N GLN A 386 23.75 -14.54 18.16
CA GLN A 386 22.44 -14.93 18.69
C GLN A 386 21.86 -16.21 18.07
N ALA A 387 22.30 -16.59 16.87
CA ALA A 387 21.90 -17.86 16.25
C ALA A 387 22.71 -19.03 16.81
N GLU A 388 23.98 -18.80 17.15
CA GLU A 388 24.86 -19.78 17.78
C GLU A 388 24.46 -20.04 19.23
N GLU A 389 24.16 -18.98 20.01
CA GLU A 389 23.69 -19.10 21.39
C GLU A 389 22.34 -19.83 21.50
N ARG A 390 21.46 -19.68 20.50
CA ARG A 390 20.19 -20.44 20.41
C ARG A 390 20.38 -21.92 20.03
N ARG A 391 21.44 -22.26 19.29
CA ARG A 391 21.77 -23.66 18.97
C ARG A 391 22.34 -24.38 20.17
N ASP A 392 23.18 -23.70 20.95
CA ASP A 392 23.77 -24.28 22.16
C ASP A 392 22.72 -24.53 23.24
N GLN A 393 21.78 -23.59 23.43
CA GLN A 393 20.65 -23.79 24.36
C GLN A 393 19.74 -24.96 23.95
N ALA A 394 19.46 -25.12 22.65
CA ALA A 394 18.65 -26.24 22.17
C ALA A 394 19.36 -27.60 22.33
N ALA A 395 20.69 -27.63 22.18
CA ALA A 395 21.48 -28.85 22.38
C ALA A 395 21.57 -29.26 23.87
N GLU A 396 21.55 -28.30 24.80
CA GLU A 396 21.49 -28.59 26.24
C GLU A 396 20.13 -29.14 26.68
N GLU A 397 19.03 -28.68 26.08
CA GLU A 397 17.68 -29.16 26.40
C GLU A 397 17.39 -30.58 25.87
N GLU A 398 18.03 -31.01 24.77
CA GLU A 398 17.89 -32.38 24.24
C GLU A 398 18.80 -33.41 24.95
N GLY A 399 19.71 -32.95 25.82
CA GLY A 399 20.67 -33.78 26.55
C GLY A 399 20.24 -34.24 27.95
N CYS A 400 19.04 -33.89 28.42
CA CYS A 400 18.53 -34.20 29.77
C CYS A 400 17.47 -35.32 29.81
#